data_AF-A0AAT9J106-F1
#
_entry.id   AF-A0AAT9J106-F1
#
_cell.length_a   1.000
_cell.length_b   1.000
_cell.length_c   1.000
_cell.angle_alpha   90.00
_cell.angle_beta   90.00
_cell.angle_gamma   90.00
#
_symmetry.space_group_name_H-M   'P 1'
#
loop_
_entity.id
_entity.type
_entity.pdbx_description
1 polymer ?
#
loop_
_entity_poly.entity_id
_entity_poly.type
_entity_poly.pdbx_seq_one_letter_code
_entity_poly.pdbx_strand_id
1 'polypeptide(L)'
;MVLSALLIGPLVTNVPLTQYFTDPAFFQYLVNITGYISYTLPGVFTTNPIPEIVNLQLWAIPWELIGYGTGVALIFMGIKKHRWVVLIAIAIWLVIDVIVLKREGRLAATLGVFHDVHSGGKLIVLFLFGTLAFYYRAFIPYNAMLFWASLAFSVFASYALPAADYLTMLPLVYLTLYLGVTDFKRVKFIGLADFSYGIYLYGWIFQQFLVDVFPWSRHWYINIALAMPLAILAGMISWYGVEKPAKSLKPYLWVIEEKWISLKARLFKTSAAADS
;
A
#
# COMPACT_ATOMS: atom_id res chain seq x y z
N MET A 1 5.54 8.59 9.05
CA MET A 1 5.11 9.97 9.36
C MET A 1 5.75 10.44 10.65
N VAL A 2 5.45 9.84 11.81
CA VAL A 2 6.01 10.30 13.10
C VAL A 2 7.54 10.20 13.14
N LEU A 3 8.12 9.07 12.71
CA LEU A 3 9.58 8.90 12.63
C LEU A 3 10.24 9.98 11.75
N SER A 4 9.69 10.21 10.55
CA SER A 4 10.23 11.19 9.62
C SER A 4 10.04 12.63 10.13
N ALA A 5 8.88 12.97 10.71
CA ALA A 5 8.57 14.33 11.14
C ALA A 5 9.23 14.72 12.48
N LEU A 6 9.32 13.80 13.44
CA LEU A 6 9.80 14.11 14.80
C LEU A 6 11.25 13.72 15.06
N LEU A 7 11.80 12.76 14.32
CA LEU A 7 13.18 12.31 14.53
C LEU A 7 14.09 12.70 13.36
N ILE A 8 13.76 12.29 12.14
CA ILE A 8 14.67 12.51 11.00
C ILE A 8 14.65 13.97 10.53
N GLY A 9 13.46 14.57 10.41
CA GLY A 9 13.31 15.96 9.95
C GLY A 9 14.11 16.97 10.79
N PRO A 10 14.00 17.00 12.13
CA PRO A 10 14.79 17.88 12.97
C PRO A 10 16.31 17.67 12.89
N LEU A 11 16.77 16.48 12.51
CA LEU A 11 18.20 16.17 12.38
C LEU A 11 18.81 16.69 11.06
N VAL A 12 18.00 16.84 10.01
CA VAL A 12 18.48 17.15 8.64
C VAL A 12 17.84 18.41 8.06
N THR A 13 17.03 19.12 8.83
CA THR A 13 16.38 20.35 8.36
C THR A 13 17.37 21.51 8.29
N ASN A 14 17.26 22.30 7.22
CA ASN A 14 18.04 23.52 7.01
C ASN A 14 17.38 24.78 7.58
N VAL A 15 16.23 24.66 8.26
CA VAL A 15 15.55 25.79 8.93
C VAL A 15 15.65 25.68 10.46
N PRO A 16 15.56 26.80 11.21
CA PRO A 16 15.52 26.75 12.67
C PRO A 16 14.38 25.84 13.18
N LEU A 17 14.62 25.08 14.25
CA LEU A 17 13.64 24.13 14.79
C LEU A 17 12.31 24.80 15.20
N THR A 18 12.36 26.03 15.68
CA THR A 18 11.15 26.82 15.98
C THR A 18 10.29 26.99 14.73
N GLN A 19 10.91 27.41 13.62
CA GLN A 19 10.25 27.55 12.34
C GLN A 19 9.72 26.19 11.86
N TYR A 20 10.53 25.13 11.92
CA TYR A 20 10.16 23.77 11.52
C TYR A 20 8.87 23.28 12.18
N PHE A 21 8.75 23.40 13.52
CA PHE A 21 7.57 22.90 14.25
C PHE A 21 6.35 23.82 14.19
N THR A 22 6.53 25.10 13.83
CA THR A 22 5.42 26.05 13.64
C THR A 22 4.91 26.11 12.20
N ASP A 23 5.65 25.55 11.25
CA ASP A 23 5.31 25.61 9.84
C ASP A 23 4.03 24.79 9.52
N PRO A 24 3.07 25.33 8.76
CA PRO A 24 1.88 24.59 8.33
C PRO A 24 2.19 23.27 7.61
N ALA A 25 3.30 23.19 6.87
CA ALA A 25 3.71 21.99 6.15
C ALA A 25 4.02 20.82 7.09
N PHE A 26 4.54 21.09 8.29
CA PHE A 26 4.76 20.07 9.32
C PHE A 26 3.44 19.40 9.73
N PHE A 27 2.39 20.19 9.99
CA PHE A 27 1.08 19.67 10.35
C PHE A 27 0.40 18.95 9.18
N GLN A 28 0.50 19.49 7.97
CA GLN A 28 -0.01 18.83 6.76
C GLN A 28 0.62 17.45 6.57
N TYR A 29 1.93 17.31 6.82
CA TYR A 29 2.63 16.03 6.73
C TYR A 29 2.14 14.99 7.76
N LEU A 30 1.68 15.41 8.94
CA LEU A 30 1.09 14.50 9.92
C LEU A 30 -0.32 14.03 9.51
N VAL A 31 -1.05 14.84 8.76
CA VAL A 31 -2.41 14.53 8.25
C VAL A 31 -2.38 13.49 7.12
N ASN A 32 -1.21 13.09 6.63
CA ASN A 32 -1.04 12.02 5.66
C ASN A 32 -1.77 10.71 6.03
N ILE A 33 -1.99 10.44 7.32
CA ILE A 33 -2.75 9.28 7.81
C ILE A 33 -4.20 9.25 7.30
N THR A 34 -4.75 10.42 6.95
CA THR A 34 -6.12 10.56 6.41
C THR A 34 -6.21 10.29 4.90
N GLY A 35 -5.09 10.05 4.23
CA GLY A 35 -5.03 9.91 2.77
C GLY A 35 -4.86 11.22 2.01
N TYR A 36 -4.73 12.37 2.67
CA TYR A 36 -4.31 13.61 2.03
C TYR A 36 -2.78 13.71 2.04
N ILE A 37 -2.14 13.35 0.91
CA ILE A 37 -0.69 13.14 0.86
C ILE A 37 0.09 14.43 0.60
N SER A 38 0.94 14.78 1.55
CA SER A 38 2.03 15.73 1.48
C SER A 38 3.36 14.98 1.63
N TYR A 39 4.26 15.18 0.67
CA TYR A 39 5.57 14.54 0.66
C TYR A 39 6.66 15.33 1.38
N THR A 40 6.40 16.60 1.70
CA THR A 40 7.41 17.57 2.10
C THR A 40 7.39 17.88 3.59
N LEU A 41 8.55 18.24 4.12
CA LEU A 41 8.73 18.83 5.45
C LEU A 41 9.60 20.07 5.32
N PRO A 42 9.44 21.09 6.20
CA PRO A 42 10.17 22.34 6.09
C PRO A 42 11.69 22.12 6.12
N GLY A 43 12.38 22.51 5.04
CA GLY A 43 13.84 22.49 4.95
C GLY A 43 14.49 21.09 4.94
N VAL A 44 13.73 20.02 4.76
CA VAL A 44 14.23 18.62 4.80
C VAL A 44 14.61 18.14 3.39
N PHE A 45 15.81 17.58 3.24
CA PHE A 45 16.32 16.98 1.98
C PHE A 45 16.30 17.92 0.77
N THR A 46 16.47 19.23 0.96
CA THR A 46 16.40 20.23 -0.13
C THR A 46 17.54 20.09 -1.14
N THR A 47 18.64 19.43 -0.77
CA THR A 47 19.85 19.25 -1.61
C THR A 47 20.00 17.85 -2.19
N ASN A 48 19.04 16.97 -1.95
CA ASN A 48 19.10 15.59 -2.45
C ASN A 48 18.82 15.51 -3.96
N PRO A 49 19.30 14.46 -4.66
CA PRO A 49 19.02 14.25 -6.08
C PRO A 49 17.52 14.22 -6.41
N ILE A 50 16.71 13.74 -5.47
CA ILE A 50 15.25 13.86 -5.50
C ILE A 50 14.88 14.75 -4.31
N PRO A 51 14.82 16.07 -4.51
CA PRO A 51 14.73 17.03 -3.41
C PRO A 51 13.34 17.04 -2.78
N GLU A 52 13.28 17.42 -1.50
CA GLU A 52 12.06 17.69 -0.70
C GLU A 52 11.12 16.49 -0.46
N ILE A 53 11.24 15.38 -1.21
CA ILE A 53 10.41 14.19 -1.04
C ILE A 53 10.92 13.34 0.13
N VAL A 54 10.32 13.56 1.30
CA VAL A 54 10.68 12.88 2.55
C VAL A 54 10.30 11.41 2.55
N ASN A 55 9.11 11.08 2.05
CA ASN A 55 8.64 9.69 1.98
C ASN A 55 7.75 9.47 0.77
N LEU A 56 8.32 8.96 -0.31
CA LEU A 56 7.56 8.66 -1.52
C LEU A 56 6.53 7.55 -1.30
N GLN A 57 6.78 6.59 -0.40
CA GLN A 57 5.93 5.42 -0.16
C GLN A 57 4.53 5.75 0.37
N LEU A 58 4.30 7.00 0.81
CA LEU A 58 2.99 7.48 1.23
C LEU A 58 1.97 7.52 0.09
N TRP A 59 2.41 7.48 -1.17
CA TRP A 59 1.54 7.54 -2.34
C TRP A 59 0.47 6.44 -2.39
N ALA A 60 0.74 5.27 -1.80
CA ALA A 60 -0.17 4.13 -1.81
C ALA A 60 -1.35 4.26 -0.81
N ILE A 61 -1.17 5.03 0.27
CA ILE A 61 -2.15 5.14 1.38
C ILE A 61 -3.55 5.54 0.92
N PRO A 62 -3.76 6.55 0.04
CA PRO A 62 -5.10 6.92 -0.39
C PRO A 62 -5.78 5.77 -1.15
N TRP A 63 -5.01 5.04 -1.95
CA TRP A 63 -5.50 3.90 -2.73
C TRP A 63 -5.81 2.70 -1.84
N GLU A 64 -5.03 2.48 -0.78
CA GLU A 64 -5.36 1.50 0.26
C GLU A 64 -6.70 1.83 0.91
N LEU A 65 -6.92 3.08 1.32
CA LEU A 65 -8.19 3.53 1.93
C LEU A 65 -9.38 3.37 0.97
N ILE A 66 -9.22 3.72 -0.31
CA ILE A 66 -10.25 3.50 -1.33
C ILE A 66 -10.49 2.00 -1.56
N GLY A 67 -9.44 1.18 -1.56
CA GLY A 67 -9.54 -0.27 -1.68
C GLY A 67 -10.36 -0.89 -0.54
N TYR A 68 -10.08 -0.50 0.70
CA TYR A 68 -10.88 -0.90 1.86
C TYR A 68 -12.33 -0.44 1.76
N GLY A 69 -12.56 0.83 1.39
CA GLY A 69 -13.91 1.36 1.16
C GLY A 69 -14.67 0.59 0.08
N THR A 70 -13.99 0.26 -1.02
CA THR A 70 -14.54 -0.56 -2.12
C THR A 70 -14.88 -1.97 -1.63
N GLY A 71 -14.01 -2.60 -0.85
CA GLY A 71 -14.27 -3.90 -0.25
C GLY A 71 -15.51 -3.90 0.66
N VAL A 72 -15.65 -2.88 1.51
CA VAL A 72 -16.83 -2.69 2.37
C VAL A 72 -18.10 -2.52 1.53
N ALA A 73 -18.06 -1.67 0.49
CA ALA A 73 -19.20 -1.48 -0.42
C ALA A 73 -19.60 -2.79 -1.10
N LEU A 74 -18.65 -3.58 -1.59
CA LEU A 74 -18.90 -4.87 -2.20
C LEU A 74 -19.53 -5.87 -1.23
N ILE A 75 -19.12 -5.85 0.05
CA ILE A 75 -19.73 -6.68 1.09
C ILE A 75 -21.20 -6.30 1.27
N PHE A 76 -21.54 -5.01 1.35
CA PHE A 76 -22.93 -4.55 1.46
C PHE A 76 -23.76 -4.86 0.21
N MET A 77 -23.16 -4.82 -0.99
CA MET A 77 -23.82 -5.20 -2.24
C MET A 77 -24.02 -6.72 -2.40
N GLY A 78 -23.60 -7.53 -1.42
CA GLY A 78 -23.85 -8.97 -1.43
C GLY A 78 -22.93 -9.74 -2.39
N ILE A 79 -21.64 -9.40 -2.42
CA ILE A 79 -20.59 -10.07 -3.20
C ILE A 79 -20.63 -11.62 -3.15
N LYS A 80 -21.06 -12.20 -2.03
CA LYS A 80 -21.22 -13.67 -1.88
C LYS A 80 -22.29 -14.25 -2.80
N LYS A 81 -23.39 -13.52 -3.01
CA LYS A 81 -24.53 -13.91 -3.85
C LYS A 81 -24.31 -13.51 -5.32
N HIS A 82 -23.65 -12.37 -5.54
CA HIS A 82 -23.51 -11.75 -6.84
C HIS A 82 -22.05 -11.45 -7.18
N ARG A 83 -21.28 -12.51 -7.49
CA ARG A 83 -19.84 -12.39 -7.83
C ARG A 83 -19.56 -11.49 -9.03
N TRP A 84 -20.53 -11.34 -9.94
CA TRP A 84 -20.46 -10.43 -11.09
C TRP A 84 -20.31 -8.97 -10.70
N VAL A 85 -20.70 -8.57 -9.47
CA VAL A 85 -20.50 -7.21 -8.97
C VAL A 85 -19.01 -6.85 -8.91
N VAL A 86 -18.13 -7.82 -8.63
CA VAL A 86 -16.67 -7.61 -8.67
C VAL A 86 -16.19 -7.35 -10.10
N LEU A 87 -16.72 -8.09 -11.08
CA LEU A 87 -16.37 -7.89 -12.49
C LEU A 87 -16.81 -6.51 -12.98
N ILE A 88 -17.99 -6.05 -12.58
CA ILE A 88 -18.46 -4.70 -12.86
C ILE A 88 -17.57 -3.66 -12.18
N ALA A 89 -17.19 -3.86 -10.91
CA ALA A 89 -16.30 -2.95 -10.22
C ALA A 89 -14.93 -2.86 -10.92
N ILE A 90 -14.37 -3.98 -11.39
CA ILE A 90 -13.14 -4.00 -12.20
C ILE A 90 -13.33 -3.19 -13.48
N ALA A 91 -14.41 -3.44 -14.23
CA ALA A 91 -14.69 -2.72 -15.47
C ALA A 91 -14.83 -1.21 -15.24
N ILE A 92 -15.56 -0.81 -14.20
CA ILE A 92 -15.72 0.60 -13.80
C ILE A 92 -14.36 1.22 -13.47
N TRP A 93 -13.54 0.57 -12.66
CA TRP A 93 -12.23 1.08 -12.28
C TRP A 93 -11.27 1.19 -13.45
N LEU A 94 -11.27 0.22 -14.38
CA LEU A 94 -10.49 0.30 -15.61
C LEU A 94 -10.93 1.49 -16.48
N VAL A 95 -12.24 1.72 -16.61
CA VAL A 95 -12.78 2.86 -17.37
C VAL A 95 -12.39 4.18 -16.71
N ILE A 96 -12.54 4.29 -15.39
CA ILE A 96 -12.13 5.48 -14.63
C ILE A 96 -10.64 5.75 -14.82
N ASP A 97 -9.80 4.73 -14.69
CA ASP A 97 -8.35 4.84 -14.84
C ASP A 97 -7.97 5.36 -16.24
N VAL A 98 -8.57 4.81 -17.30
CA VAL A 98 -8.37 5.28 -18.68
C VAL A 98 -8.83 6.73 -18.86
N ILE A 99 -9.96 7.13 -18.26
CA ILE A 99 -10.45 8.51 -18.33
C ILE A 99 -9.49 9.48 -17.63
N VAL A 100 -9.00 9.11 -16.44
CA VAL A 100 -8.05 9.92 -15.67
C VAL A 100 -6.74 10.07 -16.44
N LEU A 101 -6.17 8.97 -16.93
CA LEU A 101 -4.94 8.99 -17.72
C LEU A 101 -5.08 9.81 -19.01
N LYS A 102 -6.24 9.77 -19.65
CA LYS A 102 -6.53 10.60 -20.82
C LYS A 102 -6.56 12.09 -20.46
N ARG A 103 -7.22 12.45 -19.35
CA ARG A 103 -7.30 13.84 -18.87
C ARG A 103 -5.93 14.40 -18.47
N GLU A 104 -5.07 13.56 -17.88
CA GLU A 104 -3.72 13.94 -17.48
C GLU A 104 -2.71 13.96 -18.65
N GLY A 105 -3.13 13.62 -19.88
CA GLY A 105 -2.23 13.53 -21.04
C GLY A 105 -1.24 12.35 -20.97
N ARG A 106 -1.42 11.45 -20.01
CA ARG A 106 -0.52 10.33 -19.69
C ARG A 106 -0.91 9.03 -20.38
N LEU A 107 -2.05 8.99 -21.06
CA LEU A 107 -2.56 7.80 -21.73
C LEU A 107 -1.58 7.26 -22.78
N ALA A 108 -0.99 8.14 -23.61
CA ALA A 108 -0.06 7.71 -24.65
C ALA A 108 1.25 7.13 -24.07
N ALA A 109 1.76 7.70 -22.98
CA ALA A 109 2.93 7.17 -22.27
C ALA A 109 2.61 5.83 -21.60
N THR A 110 1.44 5.72 -20.95
CA THR A 110 1.04 4.50 -20.24
C THR A 110 0.77 3.33 -21.20
N LEU A 111 0.19 3.62 -22.37
CA LEU A 111 -0.01 2.65 -23.43
C LEU A 111 1.25 2.43 -24.27
N GLY A 112 2.31 3.20 -24.07
CA GLY A 112 3.60 2.99 -24.74
C GLY A 112 4.40 1.82 -24.14
N VAL A 113 5.63 1.63 -24.62
CA VAL A 113 6.57 0.62 -24.11
C VAL A 113 7.33 1.14 -22.88
N PHE A 114 7.47 2.46 -22.75
CA PHE A 114 8.10 3.09 -21.57
C PHE A 114 7.03 3.48 -20.56
N HIS A 115 6.88 2.64 -19.54
CA HIS A 115 5.87 2.80 -18.49
C HIS A 115 6.38 3.71 -17.38
N ASP A 116 5.93 4.96 -17.36
CA ASP A 116 6.40 5.95 -16.37
C ASP A 116 5.27 6.58 -15.55
N VAL A 117 4.17 5.84 -15.34
CA VAL A 117 3.02 6.34 -14.59
C VAL A 117 2.51 5.30 -13.60
N HIS A 118 2.89 5.53 -12.33
CA HIS A 118 2.25 4.95 -11.15
C HIS A 118 0.80 5.44 -11.09
N SER A 119 -0.13 4.75 -11.76
CA SER A 119 -1.55 4.97 -11.51
C SER A 119 -1.99 4.12 -10.32
N GLY A 120 -2.42 4.76 -9.24
CA GLY A 120 -3.00 4.03 -8.12
C GLY A 120 -4.37 3.42 -8.43
N GLY A 121 -5.03 3.80 -9.53
CA GLY A 121 -6.19 3.08 -10.05
C GLY A 121 -5.89 1.61 -10.35
N LYS A 122 -4.67 1.33 -10.87
CA LYS A 122 -4.18 -0.03 -11.11
C LYS A 122 -4.12 -0.87 -9.83
N LEU A 123 -3.77 -0.27 -8.69
CA LEU A 123 -3.74 -0.96 -7.39
C LEU A 123 -5.13 -1.46 -6.97
N ILE A 124 -6.16 -0.66 -7.22
CA ILE A 124 -7.54 -1.05 -6.91
C ILE A 124 -7.98 -2.20 -7.81
N VAL A 125 -7.65 -2.15 -9.11
CA VAL A 125 -7.94 -3.25 -10.03
C VAL A 125 -7.23 -4.54 -9.60
N LEU A 126 -5.96 -4.47 -9.20
CA LEU A 126 -5.21 -5.60 -8.66
C LEU A 126 -5.85 -6.16 -7.37
N PHE A 127 -6.29 -5.29 -6.46
CA PHE A 127 -7.04 -5.68 -5.26
C PHE A 127 -8.34 -6.42 -5.59
N LEU A 128 -9.09 -5.94 -6.59
CA LEU A 128 -10.33 -6.57 -7.04
C LEU A 128 -10.07 -7.91 -7.73
N PHE A 129 -8.99 -8.04 -8.52
CA PHE A 129 -8.57 -9.33 -9.06
C PHE A 129 -8.18 -10.32 -7.97
N GLY A 130 -7.46 -9.88 -6.94
CA GLY A 130 -7.18 -10.71 -5.76
C GLY A 130 -8.46 -11.16 -5.05
N THR A 131 -9.43 -10.25 -4.91
CA THR A 131 -10.76 -10.57 -4.35
C THR A 131 -11.48 -11.60 -5.20
N LEU A 132 -11.49 -11.44 -6.53
CA LEU A 132 -12.08 -12.39 -7.45
C LEU A 132 -11.39 -13.77 -7.36
N ALA A 133 -10.06 -13.78 -7.36
CA ALA A 133 -9.27 -14.99 -7.23
C ALA A 133 -9.58 -15.73 -5.93
N PHE A 134 -9.82 -15.03 -4.81
CA PHE A 134 -10.25 -15.64 -3.56
C PHE A 134 -11.59 -16.39 -3.68
N TYR A 135 -12.55 -15.86 -4.44
CA TYR A 135 -13.83 -16.53 -4.70
C TYR A 135 -13.73 -17.72 -5.65
N TYR A 136 -12.81 -17.66 -6.62
CA TYR A 136 -12.57 -18.71 -7.61
C TYR A 136 -11.39 -19.62 -7.27
N ARG A 137 -10.87 -19.54 -6.04
CA ARG A 137 -9.65 -20.26 -5.61
C ARG A 137 -9.68 -21.77 -5.84
N ALA A 138 -10.87 -22.38 -5.81
CA ALA A 138 -11.04 -23.82 -6.06
C ALA A 138 -10.70 -24.23 -7.50
N PHE A 139 -10.74 -23.29 -8.44
CA PHE A 139 -10.48 -23.51 -9.86
C PHE A 139 -9.10 -23.03 -10.31
N ILE A 140 -8.38 -22.28 -9.46
CA ILE A 140 -7.06 -21.76 -9.79
C ILE A 140 -6.03 -22.85 -9.49
N PRO A 141 -5.38 -23.44 -10.50
CA PRO A 141 -4.41 -24.51 -10.29
C PRO A 141 -3.16 -23.96 -9.59
N TYR A 142 -2.66 -24.69 -8.60
CA TYR A 142 -1.34 -24.41 -8.02
C TYR A 142 -0.27 -25.11 -8.87
N ASN A 143 0.28 -24.40 -9.86
CA ASN A 143 1.20 -24.98 -10.84
C ASN A 143 2.43 -24.08 -11.09
N ALA A 144 3.63 -24.65 -10.89
CA ALA A 144 4.90 -23.99 -11.12
C ALA A 144 5.15 -23.62 -12.59
N MET A 145 4.64 -24.40 -13.55
CA MET A 145 4.74 -24.06 -14.97
C MET A 145 3.97 -22.79 -15.29
N LEU A 146 2.75 -22.65 -14.74
CA LEU A 146 1.97 -21.41 -14.87
C LEU A 146 2.66 -20.23 -14.19
N PHE A 147 3.37 -20.47 -13.08
CA PHE A 147 4.16 -19.44 -12.41
C PHE A 147 5.28 -18.94 -13.33
N TRP A 148 6.12 -19.84 -13.85
CA TRP A 148 7.21 -19.45 -14.74
C TRP A 148 6.71 -18.85 -16.06
N ALA A 149 5.60 -19.36 -16.61
CA ALA A 149 4.97 -18.78 -17.80
C ALA A 149 4.45 -17.36 -17.52
N SER A 150 3.79 -17.14 -16.38
CA SER A 150 3.30 -15.82 -15.95
C SER A 150 4.45 -14.84 -15.72
N LEU A 151 5.56 -15.30 -15.13
CA LEU A 151 6.76 -14.50 -14.92
C LEU A 151 7.42 -14.13 -16.24
N ALA A 152 7.66 -15.12 -17.11
CA ALA A 152 8.26 -14.91 -18.41
C ALA A 152 7.41 -13.95 -19.25
N PHE A 153 6.08 -14.14 -19.26
CA PHE A 153 5.17 -13.22 -19.92
C PHE A 153 5.23 -11.81 -19.33
N SER A 154 5.27 -11.67 -18.00
CA SER A 154 5.31 -10.35 -17.35
C SER A 154 6.60 -9.59 -17.68
N VAL A 155 7.74 -10.28 -17.65
CA VAL A 155 9.03 -9.72 -18.05
C VAL A 155 8.99 -9.35 -19.53
N PHE A 156 8.63 -10.28 -20.42
CA PHE A 156 8.58 -10.03 -21.86
C PHE A 156 7.64 -8.88 -22.22
N ALA A 157 6.41 -8.89 -21.71
CA ALA A 157 5.43 -7.86 -21.99
C ALA A 157 5.95 -6.47 -21.61
N SER A 158 6.59 -6.34 -20.43
CA SER A 158 7.13 -5.06 -19.94
C SER A 158 8.22 -4.46 -20.84
N TYR A 159 8.91 -5.28 -21.65
CA TYR A 159 9.92 -4.81 -22.59
C TYR A 159 9.41 -4.67 -24.03
N ALA A 160 8.40 -5.44 -24.42
CA ALA A 160 8.05 -5.66 -25.83
C ALA A 160 6.64 -5.18 -26.22
N LEU A 161 5.72 -5.02 -25.26
CA LEU A 161 4.31 -4.78 -25.54
C LEU A 161 3.86 -3.39 -25.05
N PRO A 162 3.14 -2.64 -25.91
CA PRO A 162 2.35 -1.49 -25.48
C PRO A 162 1.39 -1.88 -24.34
N ALA A 163 1.20 -1.01 -23.35
CA ALA A 163 0.26 -1.20 -22.24
C ALA A 163 0.53 -2.46 -21.37
N ALA A 164 1.79 -2.90 -21.27
CA ALA A 164 2.17 -4.09 -20.51
C ALA A 164 1.67 -4.07 -19.06
N ASP A 165 1.65 -2.90 -18.41
CA ASP A 165 1.11 -2.73 -17.05
C ASP A 165 -0.30 -3.32 -16.87
N TYR A 166 -1.17 -3.24 -17.88
CA TYR A 166 -2.52 -3.80 -17.83
C TYR A 166 -2.54 -5.28 -18.20
N LEU A 167 -1.75 -5.67 -19.19
CA LEU A 167 -1.65 -7.06 -19.66
C LEU A 167 -1.06 -7.97 -18.57
N THR A 168 -0.18 -7.43 -17.74
CA THR A 168 0.52 -8.17 -16.69
C THR A 168 -0.25 -8.23 -15.37
N MET A 169 -1.35 -7.50 -15.19
CA MET A 169 -2.10 -7.48 -13.91
C MET A 169 -2.54 -8.89 -13.46
N LEU A 170 -3.15 -9.67 -14.36
CA LEU A 170 -3.61 -11.03 -14.05
C LEU A 170 -2.42 -11.98 -13.77
N PRO A 171 -1.38 -12.04 -14.64
CA PRO A 171 -0.14 -12.75 -14.33
C PRO A 171 0.46 -12.36 -12.97
N LEU A 172 0.56 -11.08 -12.65
CA LEU A 172 1.11 -10.57 -11.38
C LEU A 172 0.27 -11.00 -10.18
N VAL A 173 -1.07 -11.02 -10.30
CA VAL A 173 -1.96 -11.55 -9.26
C VAL A 173 -1.69 -13.04 -9.03
N TYR A 174 -1.56 -13.83 -10.11
CA TYR A 174 -1.23 -15.26 -9.98
C TYR A 174 0.15 -15.48 -9.35
N LEU A 175 1.18 -14.74 -9.78
CA LEU A 175 2.53 -14.80 -9.20
C LEU A 175 2.50 -14.49 -7.70
N THR A 176 1.79 -13.42 -7.32
CA THR A 176 1.67 -13.00 -5.92
C THR A 176 0.95 -14.05 -5.08
N LEU A 177 -0.15 -14.62 -5.59
CA LEU A 177 -0.89 -15.67 -4.89
C LEU A 177 -0.09 -16.98 -4.80
N TYR A 178 0.61 -17.38 -5.86
CA TYR A 178 1.45 -18.56 -5.88
C TYR A 178 2.54 -18.45 -4.80
N LEU A 179 3.26 -17.33 -4.75
CA LEU A 179 4.28 -17.07 -3.72
C LEU A 179 3.67 -16.97 -2.32
N GLY A 180 2.50 -16.34 -2.19
CA GLY A 180 1.82 -16.17 -0.90
C GLY A 180 1.31 -17.47 -0.27
N VAL A 181 0.98 -18.47 -1.08
CA VAL A 181 0.55 -19.81 -0.62
C VAL A 181 1.72 -20.80 -0.57
N THR A 182 2.85 -20.49 -1.22
CA THR A 182 4.06 -21.32 -1.17
C THR A 182 4.62 -21.35 0.26
N ASP A 183 4.73 -22.54 0.84
CA ASP A 183 5.37 -22.71 2.14
C ASP A 183 6.89 -22.66 2.01
N PHE A 184 7.44 -21.44 2.03
CA PHE A 184 8.87 -21.26 2.21
C PHE A 184 9.21 -21.70 3.64
N LYS A 185 10.11 -22.67 3.82
CA LYS A 185 10.68 -23.03 5.13
C LYS A 185 11.13 -21.74 5.81
N ARG A 186 10.30 -21.23 6.73
CA ARG A 186 10.44 -19.88 7.26
C ARG A 186 11.78 -19.80 7.97
N VAL A 187 12.66 -18.94 7.48
CA VAL A 187 13.89 -18.61 8.20
C VAL A 187 13.43 -18.03 9.54
N LYS A 188 13.85 -18.60 10.67
CA LYS A 188 13.35 -18.26 12.02
C LYS A 188 13.39 -16.75 12.32
N PHE A 189 14.28 -16.01 11.66
CA PHE A 189 14.43 -14.55 11.77
C PHE A 189 13.32 -13.74 11.06
N ILE A 190 12.76 -14.26 9.96
CA ILE A 190 11.71 -13.60 9.16
C ILE A 190 10.32 -14.09 9.58
N GLY A 191 10.23 -15.32 10.09
CA GLY A 191 8.95 -16.01 10.35
C GLY A 191 8.12 -15.55 11.55
N LEU A 192 8.55 -14.53 12.31
CA LEU A 192 7.94 -14.18 13.60
C LEU A 192 7.26 -12.79 13.67
N ALA A 193 7.37 -11.94 12.64
CA ALA A 193 6.84 -10.59 12.75
C ALA A 193 6.38 -10.00 11.41
N ASP A 194 5.18 -9.39 11.41
CA ASP A 194 4.58 -8.71 10.25
C ASP A 194 5.23 -7.32 10.00
N PHE A 195 6.54 -7.16 10.18
CA PHE A 195 7.22 -5.86 10.05
C PHE A 195 7.52 -5.45 8.59
N SER A 196 7.10 -6.24 7.60
CA SER A 196 7.32 -5.96 6.17
C SER A 196 6.71 -4.63 5.74
N TYR A 197 5.57 -4.26 6.32
CA TYR A 197 4.94 -2.96 6.11
C TYR A 197 5.81 -1.81 6.64
N GLY A 198 6.40 -1.97 7.81
CA GLY A 198 7.38 -1.03 8.37
C GLY A 198 8.60 -0.86 7.47
N ILE A 199 9.17 -1.97 6.97
CA ILE A 199 10.30 -1.93 6.02
C ILE A 199 9.93 -1.10 4.78
N TYR A 200 8.76 -1.36 4.21
CA TYR A 200 8.25 -0.63 3.05
C TYR A 200 8.16 0.87 3.35
N LEU A 201 7.50 1.25 4.45
CA LEU A 201 7.29 2.66 4.81
C LEU A 201 8.58 3.41 5.14
N TYR A 202 9.57 2.75 5.75
CA TYR A 202 10.80 3.39 6.20
C TYR A 202 11.91 3.37 5.14
N GLY A 203 11.83 2.49 4.14
CA GLY A 203 12.85 2.34 3.10
C GLY A 203 13.25 3.67 2.49
N TRP A 204 12.30 4.38 1.86
CA TRP A 204 12.59 5.66 1.20
C TRP A 204 13.17 6.71 2.13
N ILE A 205 12.69 6.78 3.37
CA ILE A 205 13.18 7.77 4.35
C ILE A 205 14.67 7.54 4.63
N PHE A 206 15.09 6.29 4.84
CA PHE A 206 16.50 5.99 5.05
C PHE A 206 17.34 6.14 3.78
N GLN A 207 16.78 5.86 2.61
CA GLN A 207 17.47 6.13 1.33
C GLN A 207 17.79 7.61 1.16
N GLN A 208 16.81 8.50 1.44
CA GLN A 208 16.98 9.96 1.40
C GLN A 208 17.93 10.44 2.49
N PHE A 209 17.78 9.96 3.72
CA PHE A 209 18.64 10.30 4.84
C PHE A 209 20.11 9.96 4.57
N LEU A 210 20.38 8.76 4.05
CA LEU A 210 21.74 8.34 3.72
C LEU A 210 22.34 9.18 2.60
N VAL A 211 21.57 9.52 1.57
CA VAL A 211 22.06 10.37 0.46
C VAL A 211 22.36 11.80 0.91
N ASP A 212 21.60 12.30 1.88
CA ASP A 212 21.78 13.63 2.46
C ASP A 212 23.06 13.70 3.30
N VAL A 213 23.24 12.72 4.20
CA VAL A 213 24.41 12.66 5.10
C VAL A 213 25.67 12.16 4.40
N PHE A 214 25.54 11.23 3.46
CA PHE A 214 26.62 10.58 2.74
C PHE A 214 26.42 10.69 1.22
N PRO A 215 26.90 11.77 0.57
CA PRO A 215 26.72 11.94 -0.87
C PRO A 215 27.30 10.80 -1.73
N TRP A 216 28.29 10.05 -1.23
CA TRP A 216 28.83 8.87 -1.91
C TRP A 216 27.87 7.66 -1.91
N SER A 217 26.86 7.64 -1.03
CA SER A 217 25.81 6.61 -1.03
C SER A 217 24.71 6.87 -2.09
N ARG A 218 24.93 7.80 -3.04
CA ARG A 218 24.02 8.04 -4.17
C ARG A 218 23.99 6.89 -5.18
N HIS A 219 25.02 6.05 -5.20
CA HIS A 219 25.01 4.84 -5.99
C HIS A 219 23.94 3.86 -5.46
N TRP A 220 23.01 3.47 -6.32
CA TRP A 220 21.80 2.71 -5.93
C TRP A 220 22.12 1.43 -5.14
N TYR A 221 23.19 0.70 -5.48
CA TYR A 221 23.57 -0.54 -4.80
C TYR A 221 24.13 -0.29 -3.41
N ILE A 222 24.92 0.77 -3.22
CA ILE A 222 25.42 1.21 -1.90
C ILE A 222 24.25 1.69 -1.05
N ASN A 223 23.38 2.50 -1.65
CA ASN A 223 22.20 3.02 -0.99
C ASN A 223 21.31 1.91 -0.45
N ILE A 224 20.97 0.92 -1.28
CA ILE A 224 20.14 -0.22 -0.87
C ILE A 224 20.86 -1.05 0.20
N ALA A 225 22.16 -1.30 0.05
CA ALA A 225 22.94 -2.09 1.01
C ALA A 225 22.96 -1.44 2.41
N LEU A 226 22.93 -0.12 2.50
CA LEU A 226 22.91 0.63 3.76
C LEU A 226 21.48 0.89 4.28
N ALA A 227 20.55 1.27 3.39
CA ALA A 227 19.19 1.63 3.75
C ALA A 227 18.36 0.41 4.18
N MET A 228 18.58 -0.75 3.55
CA MET A 228 17.79 -1.96 3.83
C MET A 228 17.96 -2.44 5.29
N PRO A 229 19.19 -2.60 5.83
CA PRO A 229 19.35 -2.91 7.26
C PRO A 229 18.68 -1.90 8.19
N LEU A 230 18.79 -0.60 7.90
CA LEU A 230 18.15 0.44 8.71
C LEU A 230 16.62 0.37 8.65
N ALA A 231 16.05 0.14 7.46
CA ALA A 231 14.63 -0.04 7.28
C ALA A 231 14.10 -1.31 7.99
N ILE A 232 14.86 -2.41 7.96
CA ILE A 232 14.56 -3.63 8.72
C ILE A 232 14.56 -3.34 10.23
N LEU A 233 15.61 -2.69 10.74
CA LEU A 233 15.71 -2.35 12.16
C LEU A 233 14.56 -1.43 12.60
N ALA A 234 14.26 -0.38 11.83
CA ALA A 234 13.15 0.52 12.13
C ALA A 234 11.79 -0.19 12.05
N GLY A 235 11.60 -1.06 11.05
CA GLY A 235 10.41 -1.90 10.94
C GLY A 235 10.25 -2.83 12.14
N MET A 236 11.34 -3.45 12.61
CA MET A 236 11.34 -4.28 13.81
C MET A 236 11.00 -3.47 15.06
N ILE A 237 11.59 -2.28 15.23
CA ILE A 237 11.30 -1.37 16.36
C ILE A 237 9.83 -0.96 16.33
N SER A 238 9.28 -0.58 15.18
CA SER A 238 7.85 -0.26 15.00
C SER A 238 6.97 -1.44 15.40
N TRP A 239 7.32 -2.63 14.94
CA TRP A 239 6.54 -3.83 15.22
C TRP A 239 6.51 -4.16 16.71
N TYR A 240 7.66 -4.26 17.37
CA TYR A 240 7.71 -4.64 18.78
C TYR A 240 7.27 -3.52 19.71
N GLY A 241 7.48 -2.25 19.35
CA GLY A 241 7.14 -1.10 20.17
C GLY A 241 5.69 -0.62 20.04
N VAL A 242 5.08 -0.76 18.85
CA VAL A 242 3.76 -0.17 18.57
C VAL A 242 2.77 -1.22 18.07
N GLU A 243 3.09 -1.93 16.99
CA GLU A 243 2.10 -2.74 16.28
C GLU A 243 1.71 -4.02 17.04
N LYS A 244 2.68 -4.73 17.60
CA LYS A 244 2.43 -5.95 18.38
C LYS A 244 1.63 -5.67 19.67
N PRO A 245 1.95 -4.62 20.46
CA PRO A 245 1.09 -4.19 21.56
C PRO A 245 -0.31 -3.75 21.10
N ALA A 246 -0.43 -3.00 20.01
CA ALA A 246 -1.74 -2.59 19.50
C ALA A 246 -2.58 -3.79 19.06
N LYS A 247 -1.96 -4.79 18.42
CA LYS A 247 -2.61 -6.03 17.97
C LYS A 247 -3.10 -6.89 19.14
N SER A 248 -2.41 -6.87 20.29
CA SER A 248 -2.86 -7.62 21.47
C SER A 248 -4.12 -7.03 22.12
N LEU A 249 -4.50 -5.79 21.79
CA LEU A 249 -5.75 -5.17 22.23
C LEU A 249 -6.98 -5.61 21.42
N LYS A 250 -6.78 -6.36 20.32
CA LYS A 250 -7.86 -6.83 19.44
C LYS A 250 -9.01 -7.58 20.16
N PRO A 251 -8.76 -8.43 21.19
CA PRO A 251 -9.84 -9.10 21.90
C PRO A 251 -10.82 -8.13 22.58
N TYR A 252 -10.36 -6.98 23.07
CA TYR A 252 -11.24 -5.99 23.69
C TYR A 252 -12.20 -5.35 22.68
N LEU A 253 -11.74 -5.14 21.45
CA LEU A 253 -12.59 -4.65 20.36
C LEU A 253 -13.71 -5.64 20.03
N TRP A 254 -13.43 -6.94 20.07
CA TRP A 254 -14.44 -7.98 19.79
C TRP A 254 -15.53 -8.00 20.85
N VAL A 255 -15.18 -7.82 22.13
CA VAL A 255 -16.17 -7.73 23.22
C VAL A 255 -17.08 -6.51 23.03
N ILE A 256 -16.54 -5.38 22.56
CA ILE A 256 -17.31 -4.16 22.28
C ILE A 256 -18.24 -4.40 21.07
N GLU A 257 -17.72 -5.02 20.01
CA GLU A 257 -18.46 -5.35 18.80
C GLU A 257 -19.64 -6.30 19.09
N GLU A 258 -19.40 -7.39 19.84
CA GLU A 258 -20.45 -8.32 20.26
C GLU A 258 -21.53 -7.65 21.12
N LYS A 259 -21.11 -6.78 22.05
CA LYS A 259 -22.05 -5.96 22.84
C LYS A 259 -22.87 -5.04 21.94
N TRP A 260 -22.27 -4.42 20.94
CA TRP A 260 -22.97 -3.50 20.04
C TRP A 260 -23.94 -4.23 19.11
N ILE A 261 -23.54 -5.37 18.54
CA ILE A 261 -24.39 -6.24 17.71
C ILE A 261 -25.58 -6.76 18.53
N SER A 262 -25.35 -7.23 19.76
CA SER A 262 -26.41 -7.71 20.63
C SER A 262 -27.38 -6.59 21.07
N LEU A 263 -26.88 -5.37 21.32
CA LEU A 263 -27.72 -4.20 21.60
C LEU A 263 -28.59 -3.84 20.39
N LYS A 264 -28.00 -3.80 19.18
CA LYS A 264 -28.70 -3.54 17.92
C LYS A 264 -29.79 -4.59 17.68
N ALA A 265 -29.47 -5.87 17.84
CA ALA A 265 -30.45 -6.96 17.69
C ALA A 265 -31.64 -6.84 18.65
N ARG A 266 -31.42 -6.35 19.88
CA ARG A 266 -32.49 -6.09 20.87
C ARG A 266 -33.37 -4.90 20.48
N LEU A 267 -32.77 -3.81 19.98
CA LEU A 267 -33.50 -2.61 19.52
C LEU A 267 -34.39 -2.90 18.29
N PHE A 268 -33.89 -3.68 17.33
CA PHE A 268 -34.69 -4.07 16.15
C PHE A 268 -35.80 -5.08 16.48
N LYS A 269 -35.62 -5.93 17.51
CA LYS A 269 -36.69 -6.81 18.01
C LYS A 269 -37.79 -6.05 18.73
N THR A 270 -37.48 -4.93 19.38
CA THR A 270 -38.47 -4.13 20.12
C THR A 270 -39.28 -3.21 19.19
N SER A 271 -38.73 -2.74 18.07
CA SER A 271 -39.54 -2.00 17.08
C SER A 271 -40.51 -2.90 16.32
N ALA A 272 -40.10 -4.13 15.97
CA ALA A 272 -40.98 -5.08 15.27
C ALA A 272 -42.16 -5.60 16.14
N ALA A 273 -42.06 -5.50 17.47
CA ALA A 273 -43.11 -5.87 18.40
C ALA A 273 -44.03 -4.70 18.80
N ALA A 274 -43.68 -3.47 18.42
CA ALA A 274 -44.51 -2.28 18.66
C ALA A 274 -45.45 -1.96 17.49
N ASP A 275 -45.20 -2.54 16.31
CA ASP A 275 -46.00 -2.39 15.08
C ASP A 275 -46.98 -3.57 14.84
N SER A 276 -47.13 -4.47 15.82
CA SER A 276 -48.07 -5.61 15.82
C SER A 276 -49.12 -5.47 16.91
#